data_AF-A0A6N4VLF9-F1
#
_entry.id   AF-A0A6N4VLF9-F1
#
_cell.length_a   1.000
_cell.length_b   1.000
_cell.length_c   1.000
_cell.angle_alpha   90.00
_cell.angle_beta   90.00
_cell.angle_gamma   90.00
#
_symmetry.space_group_name_H-M   'P 1'
#
loop_
_entity.id
_entity.type
_entity.pdbx_description
1 polymer ?
#
loop_
_entity_poly.entity_id
_entity_poly.type
_entity_poly.pdbx_seq_one_letter_code
_entity_poly.pdbx_strand_id
1 'polypeptide(L)'
;MSSPTTKSSSRSVWVLAIVLLAVAAAIAVGSLLYGYSQDAEADFGGADGQAEEVIAGIDESYEPWYDALVGELPGEVESGLFALQAGLGGIVLGGAVGWYAGRHRGRTEALPPAEQGAPGGV
;
A
#
# COMPACT_ATOMS: atom_id res chain seq x y z
N MET A 1 -23.89 -31.17 19.91
CA MET A 1 -22.49 -30.72 20.06
C MET A 1 -22.39 -29.38 19.37
N SER A 2 -22.27 -28.30 20.14
CA SER A 2 -22.37 -26.92 19.64
C SER A 2 -20.98 -26.36 19.33
N SER A 3 -20.75 -25.96 18.08
CA SER A 3 -19.50 -25.34 17.64
C SER A 3 -19.42 -23.87 18.08
N PRO A 4 -18.25 -23.37 18.50
CA PRO A 4 -18.08 -21.98 18.89
C PRO A 4 -17.96 -21.10 17.64
N THR A 5 -18.93 -20.20 17.44
CA THR A 5 -18.82 -19.12 16.46
C THR A 5 -17.82 -18.09 16.99
N THR A 6 -16.69 -17.89 16.29
CA THR A 6 -15.69 -16.89 16.72
C THR A 6 -16.24 -15.50 16.39
N LYS A 7 -16.96 -14.91 17.33
CA LYS A 7 -17.35 -13.50 17.26
C LYS A 7 -16.08 -12.67 17.38
N SER A 8 -15.54 -12.16 16.27
CA SER A 8 -14.46 -11.16 16.34
C SER A 8 -15.01 -9.95 17.08
N SER A 9 -14.56 -9.78 18.32
CA SER A 9 -15.01 -8.69 19.18
C SER A 9 -14.60 -7.35 18.58
N SER A 10 -15.39 -6.29 18.77
CA SER A 10 -15.00 -4.92 18.40
C SER A 10 -13.60 -4.58 18.95
N ARG A 11 -13.28 -5.08 20.16
CA ARG A 11 -11.97 -4.95 20.79
C ARG A 11 -10.82 -5.51 19.94
N SER A 12 -10.98 -6.67 19.28
CA SER A 12 -9.89 -7.26 18.46
C SER A 12 -9.69 -6.51 17.15
N VAL A 13 -10.72 -5.91 16.57
CA VAL A 13 -10.59 -5.05 15.39
C VAL A 13 -9.85 -3.76 15.73
N TRP A 14 -10.18 -3.14 16.86
CA TRP A 14 -9.45 -1.97 17.34
C TRP A 14 -8.00 -2.27 17.69
N VAL A 15 -7.73 -3.41 18.33
CA VAL A 15 -6.35 -3.85 18.60
C VAL A 15 -5.59 -4.06 17.30
N LEU A 16 -6.17 -4.73 16.30
CA LEU A 16 -5.54 -4.89 14.99
C LEU A 16 -5.27 -3.54 14.31
N ALA A 17 -6.24 -2.62 14.32
CA ALA A 17 -6.08 -1.30 13.74
C ALA A 17 -4.97 -0.49 14.41
N ILE A 18 -4.90 -0.53 15.75
CA ILE A 18 -3.83 0.12 16.53
C ILE A 18 -2.47 -0.50 16.21
N VAL A 19 -2.38 -1.83 16.11
CA VAL A 19 -1.13 -2.52 15.75
C VAL A 19 -0.69 -2.13 14.33
N LEU A 20 -1.60 -2.10 13.37
CA LEU A 20 -1.28 -1.69 11.99
C LEU A 20 -0.83 -0.21 11.94
N LEU A 21 -1.49 0.68 12.68
CA LEU A 21 -1.09 2.08 12.81
C LEU A 21 0.30 2.22 13.47
N ALA A 22 0.56 1.44 14.52
CA ALA A 22 1.86 1.45 15.20
C ALA A 22 2.98 0.95 14.28
N VAL A 23 2.73 -0.10 13.48
CA VAL A 23 3.70 -0.58 12.48
C VAL A 23 3.93 0.47 11.41
N ALA A 24 2.88 1.09 10.87
CA ALA A 24 3.01 2.17 9.88
C ALA A 24 3.81 3.36 10.44
N ALA A 25 3.52 3.77 11.67
CA ALA A 25 4.27 4.83 12.36
C ALA A 25 5.73 4.44 12.60
N ALA A 26 6.01 3.20 13.01
CA ALA A 26 7.37 2.72 13.20
C ALA A 26 8.17 2.72 11.88
N ILE A 27 7.55 2.32 10.77
CA ILE A 27 8.17 2.39 9.44
C ILE A 27 8.44 3.85 9.06
N ALA A 28 7.45 4.74 9.21
CA ALA A 28 7.61 6.15 8.85
C ALA A 28 8.69 6.85 9.68
N VAL A 29 8.67 6.67 11.01
CA VAL A 29 9.67 7.25 11.92
C VAL A 29 11.04 6.62 11.68
N GLY A 30 11.11 5.31 11.47
CA GLY A 30 12.36 4.62 11.14
C GLY A 30 13.01 5.16 9.87
N SER A 31 12.22 5.34 8.80
CA SER A 31 12.69 5.95 7.55
C SER A 31 13.14 7.40 7.75
N LEU A 32 12.42 8.19 8.56
CA LEU A 32 12.79 9.59 8.83
C LEU A 32 14.12 9.68 9.60
N LEU A 33 14.31 8.85 10.62
CA LEU A 33 15.55 8.81 11.40
C LEU A 33 16.73 8.33 10.54
N TYR A 34 16.50 7.35 9.67
CA TYR A 34 17.51 6.88 8.73
C TYR A 34 17.92 7.98 7.74
N GLY A 35 16.95 8.66 7.11
CA GLY A 35 17.21 9.77 6.19
C GLY A 35 17.94 10.93 6.87
N TYR A 36 17.51 11.32 8.07
CA TYR A 36 18.17 12.38 8.86
C TYR A 36 19.62 12.02 9.23
N SER A 37 19.92 10.74 9.48
CA SER A 37 21.27 10.32 9.86
C SER A 37 22.30 10.37 8.73
N GLN A 38 21.84 10.48 7.47
CA GLN A 38 22.70 10.41 6.29
C GLN A 38 22.93 11.78 5.63
N ASP A 39 22.43 12.88 6.21
CA ASP A 39 22.35 14.22 5.57
C ASP A 39 21.82 14.12 4.12
N ALA A 40 20.97 13.12 3.86
CA ALA A 40 20.42 12.89 2.56
C ALA A 40 19.35 13.97 2.34
N GLU A 41 19.58 14.87 1.37
CA GLU A 41 18.48 15.59 0.76
C GLU A 41 17.47 14.54 0.32
N ALA A 42 16.27 14.60 0.92
CA ALA A 42 15.21 13.64 0.70
C ALA A 42 14.58 13.92 -0.66
N ASP A 43 15.38 13.75 -1.71
CA ASP A 43 14.92 13.89 -3.07
C ASP A 43 14.18 12.61 -3.41
N PHE A 44 12.87 12.63 -3.19
CA PHE A 44 11.96 11.57 -3.62
C PHE A 44 11.78 11.66 -5.13
N GLY A 45 12.89 11.52 -5.86
CA GLY A 45 12.91 11.54 -7.32
C GLY A 45 12.33 10.26 -7.89
N GLY A 46 11.63 10.38 -9.02
CA GLY A 46 11.12 9.25 -9.78
C GLY A 46 12.22 8.23 -10.14
N ALA A 47 11.79 7.00 -10.40
CA ALA A 47 12.71 5.91 -10.77
C ALA A 47 13.52 6.21 -12.04
N ASP A 48 12.98 7.02 -12.96
CA ASP A 48 13.67 7.41 -14.20
C ASP A 48 14.86 8.34 -13.93
N GLY A 49 14.78 9.28 -12.98
CA GLY A 49 15.90 10.18 -12.66
C GLY A 49 17.11 9.42 -12.12
N GLN A 50 16.88 8.42 -11.26
CA GLN A 50 17.94 7.52 -10.78
C GLN A 50 18.50 6.63 -11.89
N ALA A 51 17.68 6.26 -12.88
CA ALA A 51 18.13 5.46 -14.01
C ALA A 51 19.02 6.26 -14.97
N GLU A 52 18.69 7.53 -15.21
CA GLU A 52 19.46 8.44 -16.06
C GLU A 52 20.87 8.67 -15.52
N GLU A 53 21.02 8.89 -14.21
CA GLU A 53 22.32 9.09 -13.56
C GLU A 53 23.25 7.87 -13.72
N VAL A 54 22.69 6.66 -13.63
CA VAL A 54 23.43 5.41 -13.83
C VAL A 54 23.80 5.21 -15.31
N ILE A 55 22.89 5.53 -16.24
CA ILE A 55 23.14 5.35 -17.67
C ILE A 55 24.20 6.34 -18.16
N ALA A 56 24.15 7.60 -17.71
CA ALA A 56 25.17 8.61 -18.04
C ALA A 56 26.58 8.20 -17.56
N GLY A 57 26.69 7.42 -16.48
CA GLY A 57 27.97 6.87 -16.01
C GLY A 57 28.49 5.67 -16.82
N ILE A 58 27.63 5.01 -17.62
CA ILE A 58 27.99 3.84 -18.45
C ILE A 58 28.27 4.27 -19.89
N ASP A 59 27.50 5.24 -20.40
CA ASP A 59 27.62 5.77 -21.75
C ASP A 59 27.48 7.29 -21.74
N GLU A 60 28.60 8.00 -21.91
CA GLU A 60 28.65 9.47 -21.97
C GLU A 60 27.92 10.05 -23.19
N SER A 61 27.54 9.22 -24.17
CA SER A 61 26.78 9.64 -25.35
C SER A 61 25.28 9.39 -25.25
N TYR A 62 24.81 8.93 -24.09
CA TYR A 62 23.38 8.71 -23.86
C TYR A 62 22.60 10.02 -23.88
N GLU A 63 21.57 10.05 -24.73
CA GLU A 63 20.65 11.18 -24.83
C GLU A 63 19.26 10.69 -24.39
N PRO A 64 18.58 11.36 -23.44
CA PRO A 64 17.28 10.94 -22.95
C PRO A 64 16.28 10.75 -24.08
N TRP A 65 15.66 9.59 -24.14
CA TRP A 65 14.66 9.25 -25.17
C TRP A 65 13.29 9.88 -24.90
N TYR A 66 13.12 10.53 -23.75
CA TYR A 66 11.93 11.26 -23.35
C TYR A 66 12.35 12.52 -22.58
N ASP A 67 11.81 13.67 -22.99
CA ASP A 67 11.90 14.93 -22.26
C ASP A 67 10.47 15.34 -21.86
N ALA A 68 10.31 15.89 -20.66
CA ALA A 68 9.01 16.29 -20.18
C ALA A 68 8.45 17.41 -21.07
N LEU A 69 7.31 17.16 -21.72
CA LEU A 69 6.62 18.13 -22.60
C LEU A 69 6.32 19.47 -21.91
N VAL A 70 6.28 19.44 -20.58
CA VAL A 70 6.24 20.59 -19.69
C VAL A 70 7.58 20.53 -18.97
N GLY A 71 8.48 21.51 -19.18
CA GLY A 71 9.81 21.51 -18.53
C GLY A 71 9.73 21.35 -17.01
N GLU A 72 10.86 21.10 -16.34
CA GLU A 72 10.96 20.70 -14.94
C GLU A 72 9.81 21.22 -14.07
N LEU A 73 8.84 20.34 -13.78
CA LEU A 73 7.75 20.69 -12.89
C LEU A 73 8.33 20.92 -11.48
N PRO A 74 7.77 21.87 -10.70
CA PRO A 74 8.18 22.02 -9.31
C PRO A 74 8.02 20.67 -8.58
N GLY A 75 9.02 20.25 -7.81
CA GLY A 75 9.00 18.95 -7.10
C GLY A 75 7.78 18.74 -6.18
N GLU A 76 7.13 19.83 -5.76
CA GLU A 76 5.84 19.81 -5.04
C GLU A 76 4.69 19.21 -5.88
N VAL A 77 4.69 19.48 -7.19
CA VAL A 77 3.69 18.96 -8.12
C VAL A 77 3.95 17.49 -8.46
N GLU A 78 5.21 17.10 -8.61
CA GLU A 78 5.61 15.70 -8.82
C GLU A 78 5.22 14.83 -7.62
N SER A 79 5.66 15.21 -6.42
CA SER A 79 5.29 14.52 -5.18
C SER A 79 3.78 14.54 -4.92
N GLY A 80 3.09 15.63 -5.29
CA GLY A 80 1.63 15.73 -5.24
C GLY A 80 0.92 14.72 -6.16
N LEU A 81 1.43 14.51 -7.37
CA LEU A 81 0.88 13.53 -8.31
C LEU A 81 1.07 12.09 -7.79
N PHE A 82 2.24 11.78 -7.22
CA PHE A 82 2.50 10.49 -6.57
C PHE A 82 1.58 10.27 -5.35
N ALA A 83 1.40 11.29 -4.51
CA ALA A 83 0.49 11.21 -3.36
C ALA A 83 -0.96 10.97 -3.80
N LEU A 84 -1.40 11.62 -4.89
CA LEU A 84 -2.72 11.41 -5.48
C LEU A 84 -2.87 9.97 -6.01
N GLN A 85 -1.88 9.46 -6.75
CA GLN A 85 -1.87 8.09 -7.26
C GLN A 85 -1.93 7.07 -6.12
N ALA A 86 -1.14 7.27 -5.06
CA ALA A 86 -1.16 6.42 -3.87
C ALA A 86 -2.52 6.47 -3.16
N GLY A 87 -3.13 7.65 -3.03
CA GLY A 87 -4.45 7.82 -2.43
C GLY A 87 -5.55 7.09 -3.22
N LEU A 88 -5.57 7.25 -4.55
CA LEU A 88 -6.52 6.56 -5.41
C LEU A 88 -6.31 5.04 -5.40
N GLY A 89 -5.06 4.58 -5.48
CA GLY A 89 -4.71 3.16 -5.38
C GLY A 89 -5.16 2.54 -4.06
N GLY A 90 -4.97 3.26 -2.94
CA GLY A 90 -5.43 2.85 -1.62
C GLY A 90 -6.94 2.71 -1.52
N ILE A 91 -7.70 3.66 -2.07
CA ILE A 91 -9.18 3.60 -2.10
C ILE A 91 -9.65 2.38 -2.90
N VAL A 92 -9.10 2.18 -4.11
CA VAL A 92 -9.49 1.06 -4.98
C VAL A 92 -9.15 -0.28 -4.33
N LEU A 93 -7.93 -0.44 -3.82
CA LEU A 93 -7.49 -1.68 -3.18
C LEU A 93 -8.30 -1.98 -1.91
N GLY A 94 -8.48 -0.97 -1.05
CA GLY A 94 -9.30 -1.10 0.16
C GLY A 94 -10.75 -1.45 -0.16
N GLY A 95 -11.33 -0.82 -1.17
CA GLY A 95 -12.68 -1.13 -1.67
C GLY A 95 -12.79 -2.56 -2.19
N ALA A 96 -11.83 -3.03 -2.99
CA ALA A 96 -11.81 -4.39 -3.52
C ALA A 96 -11.69 -5.46 -2.42
N VAL A 97 -10.76 -5.27 -1.47
CA VAL A 97 -10.58 -6.17 -0.33
C VAL A 97 -11.84 -6.18 0.55
N GLY A 98 -12.41 -5.01 0.82
CA GLY A 98 -13.64 -4.86 1.59
C GLY A 98 -14.84 -5.56 0.94
N TRP A 99 -15.00 -5.38 -0.37
CA TRP A 99 -16.06 -6.04 -1.15
C TRP A 99 -15.91 -7.56 -1.15
N TYR A 100 -14.71 -8.07 -1.37
CA TYR A 100 -14.43 -9.51 -1.36
C TYR A 100 -14.69 -10.12 0.03
N ALA A 101 -14.22 -9.47 1.10
CA ALA A 101 -14.49 -9.90 2.46
C ALA A 101 -15.99 -9.88 2.81
N GLY A 102 -16.73 -8.87 2.34
CA GLY A 102 -18.18 -8.77 2.51
C GLY A 102 -18.94 -9.87 1.77
N ARG A 103 -18.54 -10.18 0.52
CA ARG A 103 -19.14 -11.26 -0.28
C ARG A 103 -19.00 -12.63 0.38
N HIS A 104 -17.85 -12.91 1.00
CA HIS A 104 -17.63 -14.15 1.74
C HIS A 104 -18.55 -14.27 2.96
N ARG A 105 -18.69 -13.19 3.75
CA ARG A 105 -19.59 -13.17 4.91
C ARG A 105 -21.04 -13.41 4.51
N GLY A 106 -21.52 -12.71 3.47
CA GLY A 106 -22.89 -12.87 2.96
C GLY A 106 -23.19 -14.27 2.41
N ARG A 107 -22.19 -14.96 1.83
CA ARG A 107 -22.34 -16.36 1.39
C ARG A 107 -22.43 -17.33 2.56
N THR A 108 -21.62 -17.14 3.59
CA THR A 108 -21.66 -18.00 4.79
C THR A 108 -22.96 -17.83 5.57
N GLU A 109 -23.50 -16.61 5.62
CA GLU A 109 -24.80 -16.31 6.26
C GLU A 109 -25.99 -16.86 5.47
N ALA A 110 -25.87 -17.00 4.15
CA ALA A 110 -26.92 -17.56 3.29
C ALA A 110 -26.96 -19.11 3.26
N LEU A 111 -25.95 -19.80 3.79
CA LEU A 111 -25.93 -21.27 3.84
C LEU A 111 -26.80 -21.78 4.99
N PRO A 112 -27.62 -22.83 4.80
CA PRO A 112 -28.41 -23.41 5.88
C PRO A 112 -27.52 -23.99 7.00
N PRO A 113 -27.97 -24.02 8.27
CA PRO A 113 -27.14 -24.38 9.42
C PRO A 113 -26.44 -25.75 9.35
N ALA A 114 -26.96 -26.68 8.54
CA ALA A 114 -26.40 -28.01 8.35
C ALA A 114 -25.08 -28.02 7.55
N GLU A 115 -24.83 -27.02 6.71
CA GLU A 115 -23.60 -26.94 5.89
C GLU A 115 -22.50 -26.04 6.50
N GLN A 116 -22.83 -25.28 7.54
CA GLN A 116 -21.91 -24.34 8.19
C GLN A 116 -20.80 -25.03 9.02
N GLY A 117 -20.83 -26.37 9.16
CA GLY A 117 -19.87 -27.16 9.95
C GLY A 117 -19.24 -28.36 9.22
N ALA A 118 -19.50 -28.55 7.92
CA ALA A 118 -18.88 -29.62 7.16
C ALA A 118 -17.49 -29.17 6.68
N PRO A 119 -16.37 -29.84 7.06
CA PRO A 119 -15.11 -29.62 6.36
C PRO A 119 -15.35 -29.98 4.89
N GLY A 120 -15.15 -29.00 4.01
CA GLY A 120 -15.52 -29.08 2.60
C GLY A 120 -15.09 -30.41 1.99
N GLY A 121 -16.08 -31.24 1.62
CA GLY A 121 -15.87 -32.42 0.82
C GLY A 121 -15.65 -31.99 -0.63
N VAL A 122 -14.39 -31.89 -1.04
CA VAL A 122 -13.68 -32.74 -2.03
C VAL A 122 -12.21 -32.31 -2.09
#